data_AF-A0AA42BRP6-F1
#
_entry.id   AF-A0AA42BRP6-F1
#
_cell.length_a   1.000
_cell.length_b   1.000
_cell.length_c   1.000
_cell.angle_alpha   90.00
_cell.angle_beta   90.00
_cell.angle_gamma   90.00
#
_symmetry.space_group_name_H-M   'P 1'
#
loop_
_entity.id
_entity.type
_entity.pdbx_description
1 polymer ?
#
loop_
_entity_poly.entity_id
_entity_poly.type
_entity_poly.pdbx_seq_one_letter_code
_entity_poly.pdbx_strand_id
1 'polypeptide(L)'
;MPTPKKPFSVLSAEKKSHKTKAELKTRESGEKALATGAALKERPEVRDNPRAHAEFERLSNLLEKIGKNDAIYEGVINRYCLLQAECHGFEEMRDRMSNELEALEQAEGMSAKDYFSLKIDIQKQIIALDKQIQTKRKMLLDIEKENIMTIAAALRSIPKPEEKASNKLLEVLNGS
;
A
#
# COMPACT_ATOMS: atom_id res chain seq x y z
N MET A 1 -1.15 19.91 -5.97
CA MET A 1 0.31 19.79 -5.71
C MET A 1 1.02 19.57 -7.04
N PRO A 2 2.19 20.19 -7.28
CA PRO A 2 2.98 19.90 -8.47
C PRO A 2 3.43 18.43 -8.48
N THR A 3 3.34 17.78 -9.64
CA THR A 3 3.74 16.37 -9.80
C THR A 3 5.22 16.19 -9.45
N PRO A 4 5.59 15.13 -8.70
CA PRO A 4 6.99 14.85 -8.40
C PRO A 4 7.84 14.79 -9.68
N LYS A 5 9.03 15.38 -9.63
CA LYS A 5 9.97 15.32 -10.77
C LYS A 5 10.44 13.88 -10.97
N LYS A 6 10.60 13.48 -12.23
CA LYS A 6 11.07 12.13 -12.61
C LYS A 6 12.35 11.75 -11.84
N PRO A 7 12.47 10.49 -11.38
CA PRO A 7 13.70 9.98 -10.77
C PRO A 7 14.88 10.02 -11.72
N PHE A 8 16.10 10.07 -11.17
CA PHE A 8 17.34 10.03 -11.94
C PHE A 8 17.41 8.78 -12.83
N SER A 9 17.02 7.61 -12.32
CA SER A 9 17.01 6.36 -13.08
C SER A 9 16.19 6.44 -14.37
N VAL A 10 15.00 7.05 -14.30
CA VAL A 10 14.11 7.26 -15.45
C VAL A 10 14.72 8.27 -16.42
N LEU A 11 15.26 9.38 -15.92
CA LEU A 11 15.89 10.41 -16.76
C LEU A 11 17.13 9.87 -17.49
N SER A 12 17.95 9.07 -16.80
CA SER A 12 19.16 8.47 -17.36
C SER A 12 18.84 7.43 -18.42
N ALA A 13 17.82 6.62 -18.20
CA ALA A 13 17.41 5.58 -19.15
C ALA A 13 16.69 6.17 -20.38
N GLU A 14 15.82 7.16 -20.21
CA GLU A 14 15.08 7.76 -21.33
C GLU A 14 15.99 8.58 -22.26
N LYS A 15 17.14 9.09 -21.79
CA LYS A 15 18.06 10.02 -22.50
C LYS A 15 17.38 11.28 -23.09
N LYS A 16 16.09 11.50 -22.78
CA LYS A 16 15.23 12.60 -23.25
C LYS A 16 15.09 13.65 -22.14
N SER A 17 16.22 14.22 -21.71
CA SER A 17 16.22 15.29 -20.70
C SER A 17 16.94 16.52 -21.22
N HIS A 18 16.32 17.69 -21.07
CA HIS A 18 16.98 18.99 -21.27
C HIS A 18 17.98 19.35 -20.16
N LYS A 19 18.16 18.45 -19.18
CA LYS A 19 19.08 18.66 -18.06
C LYS A 19 20.52 18.45 -18.48
N THR A 20 21.38 19.32 -17.99
CA THR A 20 22.83 19.19 -18.10
C THR A 20 23.34 18.00 -17.27
N LYS A 21 24.55 17.52 -17.58
CA LYS A 21 25.23 16.47 -16.79
C LYS A 21 25.40 16.88 -15.32
N ALA A 22 25.67 18.16 -15.07
CA ALA A 22 25.80 18.69 -13.72
C ALA A 22 24.47 18.60 -12.95
N GLU A 23 23.35 18.99 -13.56
CA GLU A 23 22.02 18.88 -12.93
C GLU A 23 21.59 17.43 -12.68
N LEU A 24 21.92 16.51 -13.59
CA LEU A 24 21.66 15.08 -13.40
C LEU A 24 22.47 14.52 -12.22
N LYS A 25 23.74 14.91 -12.09
CA LYS A 25 24.58 14.52 -10.95
C LYS A 25 24.04 15.07 -9.63
N THR A 26 23.62 16.34 -9.60
CA THR A 26 22.98 16.94 -8.42
C THR A 26 21.69 16.22 -8.04
N ARG A 27 20.90 15.79 -9.03
CA ARG A 27 19.67 15.01 -8.78
C ARG A 27 19.99 13.64 -8.20
N GLU A 28 20.95 12.92 -8.78
CA GLU A 28 21.38 11.60 -8.30
C GLU A 28 21.92 11.69 -6.87
N SER A 29 22.79 12.66 -6.57
CA SER A 29 23.33 12.84 -5.22
C SER A 29 22.25 13.23 -4.23
N GLY A 30 21.32 14.11 -4.63
CA GLY A 30 20.16 14.49 -3.82
C GLY A 30 19.22 13.31 -3.53
N GLU A 31 18.97 12.43 -4.50
CA GLU A 31 18.18 11.21 -4.28
C GLU A 31 18.88 10.24 -3.32
N LYS A 32 20.18 10.01 -3.49
CA LYS A 32 20.96 9.14 -2.59
C LYS A 32 21.02 9.67 -1.16
N ALA A 33 21.07 10.99 -0.99
CA ALA A 33 21.08 11.63 0.33
C ALA A 33 19.76 11.47 1.11
N LEU A 34 18.66 11.06 0.46
CA LEU A 34 17.40 10.76 1.14
C LEU A 34 17.39 9.38 1.80
N ALA A 35 18.29 8.48 1.41
CA ALA A 35 18.43 7.17 2.03
C ALA A 35 19.27 7.31 3.31
N THR A 36 18.77 6.74 4.41
CA THR A 36 19.52 6.67 5.66
C THR A 36 20.51 5.50 5.63
N GLY A 37 20.22 4.47 4.83
CA GLY A 37 21.01 3.24 4.78
C GLY A 37 20.85 2.34 6.01
N ALA A 38 20.02 2.74 6.97
CA ALA A 38 19.65 1.92 8.12
C ALA A 38 18.45 1.04 7.76
N ALA A 39 18.46 -0.22 8.18
CA ALA A 39 17.34 -1.13 7.97
C ALA A 39 16.13 -0.78 8.86
N LEU A 40 14.93 -1.10 8.37
CA LEU A 40 13.67 -1.02 9.11
C LEU A 40 13.74 -1.80 10.42
N LYS A 41 13.20 -1.23 11.50
CA LYS A 41 13.06 -1.93 12.78
C LYS A 41 11.60 -2.13 13.15
N GLU A 42 11.34 -3.29 13.70
CA GLU A 42 10.04 -3.61 14.25
C GLU A 42 9.84 -2.92 15.60
N ARG A 43 8.68 -2.30 15.80
CA ARG A 43 8.29 -1.69 17.07
C ARG A 43 7.75 -2.75 18.05
N PRO A 44 7.87 -2.51 19.37
CA PRO A 44 7.35 -3.43 20.38
C PRO A 44 5.87 -3.79 20.15
N GLU A 45 5.02 -2.80 19.86
CA GLU A 45 3.58 -3.05 19.69
C GLU A 45 3.25 -3.93 18.47
N VAL A 46 4.10 -3.91 17.44
CA VAL A 46 3.97 -4.78 16.25
C VAL A 46 4.42 -6.19 16.59
N ARG A 47 5.56 -6.32 17.28
CA ARG A 47 6.12 -7.60 17.71
C ARG A 47 5.17 -8.37 18.63
N ASP A 48 4.51 -7.66 19.54
CA ASP A 48 3.59 -8.23 20.52
C ASP A 48 2.26 -8.68 19.88
N ASN A 49 1.98 -8.26 18.63
CA ASN A 49 0.81 -8.68 17.87
C ASN A 49 1.20 -9.70 16.78
N PRO A 50 0.85 -11.00 16.91
CA PRO A 50 1.28 -12.03 15.97
C PRO A 50 0.95 -11.77 14.50
N ARG A 51 -0.21 -11.14 14.22
CA ARG A 51 -0.61 -10.82 12.84
C ARG A 51 0.20 -9.64 12.30
N ALA A 52 0.41 -8.62 13.11
CA ALA A 52 1.20 -7.47 12.71
C ALA A 52 2.68 -7.85 12.52
N HIS A 53 3.23 -8.68 13.42
CA HIS A 53 4.58 -9.22 13.33
C HIS A 53 4.81 -9.99 12.01
N ALA A 54 3.94 -10.96 11.70
CA ALA A 54 4.05 -11.72 10.45
C ALA A 54 4.00 -10.82 9.20
N GLU A 55 3.16 -9.79 9.22
CA GLU A 55 3.05 -8.83 8.12
C GLU A 55 4.29 -7.92 8.02
N PHE A 56 4.87 -7.52 9.17
CA PHE A 56 6.10 -6.75 9.20
C PHE A 56 7.27 -7.54 8.62
N GLU A 57 7.45 -8.81 9.01
CA GLU A 57 8.49 -9.67 8.45
C GLU A 57 8.31 -9.84 6.94
N ARG A 58 7.08 -10.08 6.48
CA ARG A 58 6.75 -10.17 5.05
C ARG A 58 7.16 -8.91 4.30
N LEU A 59 6.76 -7.73 4.79
CA LEU A 59 7.05 -6.45 4.13
C LEU A 59 8.53 -6.09 4.19
N SER A 60 9.19 -6.28 5.33
CA SER A 60 10.63 -6.02 5.50
C SER A 60 11.44 -6.81 4.47
N ASN A 61 11.15 -8.11 4.33
CA ASN A 61 11.78 -9.00 3.36
C ASN A 61 11.52 -8.57 1.90
N LEU A 62 10.29 -8.15 1.57
CA LEU A 62 9.96 -7.69 0.22
C LEU A 62 10.64 -6.36 -0.11
N LEU A 63 10.65 -5.41 0.82
CA LEU A 63 11.28 -4.11 0.67
C LEU A 63 12.81 -4.23 0.55
N GLU A 64 13.42 -5.20 1.23
CA GLU A 64 14.85 -5.47 1.12
C GLU A 64 15.21 -5.94 -0.30
N LYS A 65 14.43 -6.88 -0.86
CA LYS A 65 14.62 -7.40 -2.23
C LYS A 65 14.57 -6.32 -3.32
N ILE A 66 13.84 -5.23 -3.09
CA ILE A 66 13.73 -4.10 -4.03
C ILE A 66 14.60 -2.89 -3.65
N GLY A 67 15.45 -3.03 -2.62
CA GLY A 67 16.35 -1.95 -2.16
C GLY A 67 15.61 -0.75 -1.58
N LYS A 68 14.45 -0.97 -0.94
CA LYS A 68 13.61 0.05 -0.30
C LYS A 68 13.43 -0.17 1.20
N ASN A 69 14.18 -1.09 1.79
CA ASN A 69 14.25 -1.28 3.23
C ASN A 69 15.10 -0.16 3.85
N ASP A 70 14.44 0.91 4.29
CA ASP A 70 15.08 2.06 4.92
C ASP A 70 14.31 2.51 6.16
N ALA A 71 15.02 2.75 7.26
CA ALA A 71 14.48 3.13 8.56
C ALA A 71 13.63 4.40 8.52
N ILE A 72 13.80 5.27 7.52
CA ILE A 72 12.95 6.46 7.36
C ILE A 72 11.47 6.08 7.14
N TYR A 73 11.19 4.89 6.61
CA TYR A 73 9.84 4.36 6.40
C TYR A 73 9.33 3.51 7.58
N GLU A 74 10.11 3.35 8.64
CA GLU A 74 9.79 2.50 9.79
C GLU A 74 8.41 2.81 10.38
N GLY A 75 8.13 4.10 10.60
CA GLY A 75 6.87 4.51 11.21
C GLY A 75 5.64 4.16 10.37
N VAL A 76 5.73 4.28 9.04
CA VAL A 76 4.61 3.99 8.15
C VAL A 76 4.41 2.48 7.97
N ILE A 77 5.49 1.71 7.88
CA ILE A 77 5.42 0.24 7.77
C ILE A 77 4.87 -0.38 9.04
N ASN A 78 5.37 0.00 10.22
CA ASN A 78 4.84 -0.52 11.49
C ASN A 78 3.35 -0.16 11.68
N ARG A 79 2.95 1.08 11.34
CA ARG A 79 1.54 1.49 11.39
C ARG A 79 0.67 0.68 10.43
N TYR A 80 1.15 0.42 9.22
CA TYR A 80 0.45 -0.41 8.25
C TYR A 80 0.19 -1.81 8.80
N CYS A 81 1.20 -2.44 9.41
CA CYS A 81 1.07 -3.78 9.99
C CYS A 81 0.03 -3.83 11.12
N LEU A 82 0.04 -2.86 12.03
CA LEU A 82 -0.99 -2.74 13.07
C LEU A 82 -2.38 -2.54 12.49
N LEU A 83 -2.52 -1.64 11.51
CA LEU A 83 -3.81 -1.34 10.88
C LEU A 83 -4.38 -2.58 10.15
N GLN A 84 -3.52 -3.39 9.53
CA GLN A 84 -3.93 -4.63 8.89
C GLN A 84 -4.35 -5.69 9.92
N ALA A 85 -3.64 -5.81 11.04
CA ALA A 85 -4.03 -6.69 12.14
C ALA A 85 -5.37 -6.26 12.77
N GLU A 86 -5.57 -4.96 12.99
CA GLU A 86 -6.85 -4.41 13.45
C GLU A 86 -7.97 -4.73 12.47
N CYS A 87 -7.77 -4.51 11.16
CA CYS A 87 -8.78 -4.81 10.14
C CYS A 87 -9.26 -6.27 10.21
N HIS A 88 -8.33 -7.21 10.37
CA HIS A 88 -8.68 -8.62 10.57
C HIS A 88 -9.48 -8.85 11.85
N GLY A 89 -9.12 -8.21 12.97
CA GLY A 89 -9.89 -8.34 14.21
C GLY A 89 -11.33 -7.82 14.08
N PHE A 90 -11.55 -6.76 13.32
CA PHE A 90 -12.90 -6.27 13.00
C PHE A 90 -13.67 -7.24 12.09
N GLU A 91 -13.00 -7.86 11.12
CA GLU A 91 -13.59 -8.88 10.24
C GLU A 91 -14.02 -10.10 11.05
N GLU A 92 -13.20 -10.61 11.96
CA GLU A 92 -13.54 -11.74 12.83
C GLU A 92 -14.71 -11.42 13.77
N MET A 93 -14.77 -10.19 14.30
CA MET A 93 -15.90 -9.76 15.13
C MET A 93 -17.19 -9.71 14.32
N ARG A 94 -17.13 -9.20 13.08
CA ARG A 94 -18.28 -9.15 12.18
C ARG A 94 -18.75 -10.55 11.82
N ASP A 95 -17.83 -11.45 11.49
CA ASP A 95 -18.16 -12.82 11.12
C ASP A 95 -18.78 -13.58 12.30
N ARG A 96 -18.30 -13.33 13.53
CA ARG A 96 -18.96 -13.83 14.75
C ARG A 96 -20.39 -13.31 14.90
N MET A 97 -20.61 -12.01 14.72
CA MET A 97 -21.96 -11.43 14.79
C MET A 97 -22.89 -11.97 13.70
N SER A 98 -22.37 -12.24 12.51
CA SER A 98 -23.14 -12.91 11.45
C SER A 98 -23.56 -14.32 11.86
N ASN A 99 -22.66 -15.10 12.47
CA ASN A 99 -22.98 -16.43 12.98
C ASN A 99 -24.00 -16.37 14.14
N GLU A 100 -23.89 -15.37 15.02
CA GLU A 100 -24.86 -15.14 16.10
C GLU A 100 -26.25 -14.78 15.55
N LEU A 101 -26.31 -14.02 14.45
CA LEU A 101 -27.57 -13.74 13.76
C LEU A 101 -28.20 -15.00 13.17
N GLU A 102 -27.40 -15.88 12.53
CA GLU A 102 -27.89 -17.17 12.03
C GLU A 102 -28.38 -18.07 13.16
N ALA A 103 -27.67 -18.11 14.29
CA ALA A 103 -28.11 -18.86 15.47
C ALA A 103 -29.42 -18.32 16.05
N LEU A 104 -29.60 -16.99 16.07
CA LEU A 104 -30.85 -16.35 16.49
C LEU A 104 -32.01 -16.73 15.57
N GLU A 105 -31.78 -16.91 14.27
CA GLU A 105 -32.81 -17.34 13.32
C GLU A 105 -33.32 -18.77 13.57
N GLN A 106 -32.51 -19.60 14.23
CA GLN A 106 -32.87 -20.97 14.63
C GLN A 106 -33.39 -21.05 16.08
N ALA A 107 -33.40 -19.94 16.82
CA ALA A 107 -33.79 -19.93 18.21
C ALA A 107 -35.31 -20.06 18.38
N GLU A 108 -35.75 -21.08 19.13
CA GLU A 108 -37.16 -21.28 19.48
C GLU A 108 -37.49 -20.69 20.85
N GLY A 109 -38.77 -20.44 21.12
CA GLY A 109 -39.26 -19.99 22.43
C GLY A 109 -39.11 -18.49 22.70
N MET A 110 -38.63 -17.70 21.73
CA MET A 110 -38.56 -16.24 21.83
C MET A 110 -39.86 -15.56 21.38
N SER A 111 -40.24 -14.45 22.02
CA SER A 111 -41.36 -13.63 21.53
C SER A 111 -40.99 -12.97 20.20
N ALA A 112 -41.97 -12.77 19.31
CA ALA A 112 -41.73 -12.12 18.02
C ALA A 112 -41.10 -10.72 18.19
N LYS A 113 -41.52 -9.98 19.22
CA LYS A 113 -40.99 -8.64 19.51
C LYS A 113 -39.50 -8.70 19.86
N ASP A 114 -39.12 -9.58 20.77
CA ASP A 114 -37.73 -9.70 21.22
C ASP A 114 -36.82 -10.20 20.09
N TYR A 115 -37.31 -11.14 19.29
CA TYR A 115 -36.62 -11.65 18.10
C TYR A 115 -36.28 -10.53 17.12
N PHE A 116 -37.29 -9.76 16.70
CA PHE A 116 -37.06 -8.67 15.75
C PHE A 116 -36.19 -7.56 16.33
N SER A 117 -36.34 -7.23 17.61
CA SER A 117 -35.48 -6.25 18.28
C SER A 117 -34.02 -6.68 18.27
N LEU A 118 -33.71 -7.90 18.71
CA LEU A 118 -32.34 -8.40 18.75
C LEU A 118 -31.74 -8.54 17.35
N LYS A 119 -32.52 -9.03 16.39
CA LYS A 119 -32.13 -9.12 14.97
C LYS A 119 -31.72 -7.75 14.41
N ILE A 120 -32.54 -6.72 14.62
CA ILE A 120 -32.26 -5.36 14.17
C ILE A 120 -30.96 -4.83 14.81
N ASP A 121 -30.74 -5.10 16.09
CA ASP A 121 -29.56 -4.59 16.79
C ASP A 121 -28.27 -5.28 16.34
N ILE A 122 -28.27 -6.60 16.16
CA ILE A 122 -27.12 -7.34 15.58
C ILE A 122 -26.82 -6.82 14.17
N GLN A 123 -27.85 -6.65 13.33
CA GLN A 123 -27.68 -6.10 11.98
C GLN A 123 -27.07 -4.69 11.98
N LYS A 124 -27.48 -3.82 12.91
CA LYS A 124 -26.86 -2.48 13.06
C LYS A 124 -25.39 -2.57 13.45
N GLN A 125 -25.02 -3.50 14.35
CA GLN A 125 -23.63 -3.68 14.76
C GLN A 125 -22.76 -4.23 13.62
N ILE A 126 -23.26 -5.19 12.85
CA ILE A 126 -22.58 -5.69 11.63
C ILE A 126 -22.30 -4.53 10.67
N ILE A 127 -23.31 -3.69 10.37
CA ILE A 127 -23.13 -2.52 9.50
C ILE A 127 -22.12 -1.53 10.09
N ALA A 128 -22.08 -1.35 11.40
CA ALA A 128 -21.11 -0.47 12.07
C ALA A 128 -19.68 -1.00 11.92
N LEU A 129 -19.47 -2.32 12.11
CA LEU A 129 -18.18 -2.98 11.91
C LEU A 129 -17.72 -2.85 10.45
N ASP A 130 -18.59 -3.10 9.48
CA ASP A 130 -18.27 -2.95 8.05
C ASP A 130 -17.82 -1.52 7.69
N LYS A 131 -18.46 -0.49 8.26
CA LYS A 131 -18.02 0.91 8.08
C LYS A 131 -16.62 1.16 8.63
N GLN A 132 -16.28 0.56 9.78
CA GLN A 132 -14.94 0.68 10.35
C GLN A 132 -13.91 -0.05 9.48
N ILE A 133 -14.23 -1.26 9.02
CA ILE A 133 -13.39 -2.04 8.10
C ILE A 133 -13.12 -1.25 6.82
N GLN A 134 -14.15 -0.65 6.21
CA GLN A 134 -14.01 0.15 4.99
C GLN A 134 -13.08 1.35 5.20
N THR A 135 -13.21 2.06 6.33
CA THR A 135 -12.33 3.18 6.70
C THR A 135 -10.88 2.71 6.79
N LYS A 136 -10.61 1.60 7.49
CA LYS A 136 -9.26 1.05 7.64
C LYS A 136 -8.68 0.57 6.31
N ARG A 137 -9.46 -0.11 5.47
CA ARG A 137 -9.04 -0.53 4.11
C ARG A 137 -8.69 0.64 3.21
N LYS A 138 -9.43 1.76 3.32
CA LYS A 138 -9.09 2.99 2.59
C LYS A 138 -7.75 3.55 3.06
N MET A 139 -7.53 3.61 4.38
CA MET A 139 -6.25 4.06 4.95
C MET A 139 -5.08 3.15 4.54
N LEU A 140 -5.27 1.82 4.50
CA LEU A 140 -4.28 0.87 3.99
C LEU A 140 -3.95 1.17 2.52
N LEU A 141 -4.95 1.30 1.66
CA LEU A 141 -4.77 1.61 0.24
C LEU A 141 -4.03 2.94 0.01
N ASP A 142 -4.31 3.95 0.83
CA ASP A 142 -3.63 5.25 0.74
C ASP A 142 -2.15 5.12 1.14
N ILE A 143 -1.81 4.29 2.15
CA ILE A 143 -0.43 3.95 2.47
C ILE A 143 0.24 3.19 1.32
N GLU A 144 -0.44 2.18 0.75
CA GLU A 144 0.10 1.33 -0.31
C GLU A 144 0.46 2.12 -1.58
N LYS A 145 -0.36 3.11 -1.94
CA LYS A 145 -0.14 3.99 -3.10
C LYS A 145 1.12 4.85 -2.96
N GLU A 146 1.45 5.27 -1.75
CA GLU A 146 2.61 6.13 -1.49
C GLU A 146 3.91 5.33 -1.23
N ASN A 147 3.79 4.05 -0.84
CA ASN A 147 4.93 3.22 -0.42
C ASN A 147 5.30 2.10 -1.41
N ILE A 148 4.96 2.26 -2.71
CA ILE A 148 5.36 1.33 -3.79
C ILE A 148 4.72 -0.07 -3.65
N MET A 149 3.68 -0.21 -2.84
CA MET A 149 3.03 -1.51 -2.62
C MET A 149 1.96 -1.85 -3.68
N THR A 150 1.55 -0.87 -4.49
CA THR A 150 0.67 -1.11 -5.65
C THR A 150 1.46 -1.18 -6.95
N ILE A 151 0.97 -1.97 -7.92
CA ILE A 151 1.55 -2.04 -9.27
C ILE A 151 1.66 -0.64 -9.88
N ALA A 152 0.61 0.18 -9.75
CA ALA A 152 0.59 1.54 -10.28
C ALA A 152 1.67 2.44 -9.63
N ALA A 153 1.92 2.31 -8.33
CA ALA A 153 2.98 3.06 -7.64
C ALA A 153 4.37 2.60 -8.10
N ALA A 154 4.57 1.28 -8.30
CA ALA A 154 5.82 0.72 -8.78
C ALA A 154 6.15 1.14 -10.22
N LEU A 155 5.18 1.10 -11.14
CA LEU A 155 5.36 1.43 -12.56
C LEU A 155 5.83 2.87 -12.79
N ARG A 156 5.51 3.82 -11.90
CA ARG A 156 6.01 5.21 -11.98
C ARG A 156 7.53 5.32 -11.89
N SER A 157 8.19 4.30 -11.34
CA SER A 157 9.64 4.25 -11.16
C SER A 157 10.38 3.52 -12.30
N ILE A 158 9.64 2.93 -13.25
CA ILE A 158 10.21 2.18 -14.37
C ILE A 158 10.40 3.12 -15.57
N PRO A 159 11.60 3.14 -16.21
CA PRO A 159 11.80 3.90 -17.43
C PRO A 159 10.89 3.48 -18.58
N LYS A 160 10.52 4.42 -19.45
CA LYS A 160 9.86 4.06 -20.71
C LYS A 160 10.83 3.26 -21.59
N PRO A 161 10.35 2.25 -22.33
CA PRO A 161 11.17 1.58 -23.33
C PRO A 161 11.74 2.60 -24.32
N GLU A 162 12.99 2.40 -24.76
CA GLU A 162 13.60 3.25 -25.79
C GLU A 162 12.72 3.19 -27.05
N GLU A 163 12.15 4.32 -27.46
CA GLU A 163 11.56 4.42 -28.78
C GLU A 163 12.67 4.14 -29.79
N LYS A 164 12.49 3.12 -30.65
CA LYS A 164 13.38 2.91 -31.79
C LYS A 164 13.50 4.26 -32.49
N ALA A 165 14.71 4.78 -32.58
CA ALA A 165 14.98 6.01 -33.30
C ALA A 165 14.70 5.74 -34.79
N SER A 166 13.43 5.89 -35.19
CA SER A 166 13.05 6.24 -36.55
C SER A 166 13.71 7.59 -36.78
N ASN A 167 14.90 7.55 -37.35
CA ASN A 167 15.56 8.75 -37.78
C ASN A 167 14.76 9.21 -39.00
N LYS A 168 13.79 10.09 -38.77
CA LYS A 168 12.89 10.60 -39.83
C LYS A 168 13.67 11.13 -41.04
N LEU A 169 14.90 11.60 -40.84
CA LEU A 169 15.80 11.97 -41.93
C LEU A 169 16.30 10.76 -42.73
N LEU A 170 16.64 9.64 -42.10
CA LEU A 170 16.98 8.39 -42.79
C LEU A 170 15.77 7.76 -43.49
N GLU A 171 14.56 7.89 -42.92
CA GLU A 171 13.33 7.44 -43.60
C GLU A 171 13.03 8.27 -44.85
N VAL A 172 13.30 9.58 -44.82
CA VAL A 172 13.16 10.47 -45.98
C VAL A 172 14.31 10.25 -47.00
N LEU A 173 15.54 10.02 -46.53
CA LEU A 173 16.72 9.81 -47.39
C LEU A 173 16.75 8.43 -48.06
N ASN A 174 16.22 7.40 -47.41
CA ASN A 174 16.17 6.05 -47.98
C ASN A 174 15.03 5.86 -48.99
N GLY A 175 14.20 6.89 -49.19
CA GLY A 175 13.07 6.87 -50.11
C GLY A 175 11.97 5.94 -49.62
N SER A 176 10.75 6.48 -49.53
CA SER A 176 9.55 5.65 -49.49
C SER A 176 9.48 4.70 -50.69
#